data_AF-A0A7S0MKG1-F1
#
_entry.id   AF-A0A7S0MKG1-F1
#
_cell.length_a   1.000
_cell.length_b   1.000
_cell.length_c   1.000
_cell.angle_alpha   90.00
_cell.angle_beta   90.00
_cell.angle_gamma   90.00
#
_symmetry.space_group_name_H-M   'P 1'
#
loop_
_entity.id
_entity.type
_entity.pdbx_description
1 polymer ?
#
loop_
_entity_poly.entity_id
_entity_poly.type
_entity_poly.pdbx_seq_one_letter_code
_entity_poly.pdbx_strand_id
1 'polypeptide(L)'
;GDEAEEEGAGPDPAEVWAALEQACKELGYGLDKMAEMLRPGGRYAQELIALVMRKTNCSDEAKIRRMLDAQRPQLLTSVETLIKERERAKTAEEAAVQRKLKAVGRCPMDFEWLRVDGGWRCAGGSHYMTDADVNKCSI
;
A
#
# COMPACT_ATOMS: atom_id res chain seq x y z
N GLY A 1 41.03 -17.80 1.36
CA GLY A 1 40.20 -18.63 2.24
C GLY A 1 38.82 -18.55 1.68
N ASP A 2 38.36 -19.66 1.12
CA ASP A 2 37.04 -19.94 0.56
C ASP A 2 36.39 -18.89 -0.35
N GLU A 3 36.83 -18.86 -1.60
CA GLU A 3 35.95 -18.57 -2.73
C GLU A 3 35.35 -19.91 -3.16
N ALA A 4 34.25 -20.30 -2.52
CA ALA A 4 33.49 -21.48 -2.90
C ALA A 4 32.65 -21.16 -4.15
N GLU A 5 32.91 -21.94 -5.18
CA GLU A 5 32.18 -22.03 -6.44
C GLU A 5 30.68 -22.25 -6.19
N GLU A 6 29.82 -21.26 -6.45
CA GLU A 6 28.37 -21.48 -6.56
C GLU A 6 28.00 -21.84 -8.01
N GLU A 7 28.41 -23.02 -8.44
CA GLU A 7 27.86 -23.66 -9.62
C GLU A 7 26.50 -24.29 -9.27
N GLY A 8 25.41 -23.67 -9.74
CA GLY A 8 24.11 -24.35 -9.92
C GLY A 8 23.05 -24.19 -8.82
N ALA A 9 23.18 -23.23 -7.91
CA ALA A 9 22.07 -22.82 -7.04
C ALA A 9 21.13 -21.88 -7.80
N GLY A 10 19.82 -22.10 -7.76
CA GLY A 10 18.87 -21.13 -8.33
C GLY A 10 18.82 -19.83 -7.51
N PRO A 11 18.01 -18.84 -7.94
CA PRO A 11 17.89 -17.59 -7.20
C PRO A 11 17.44 -17.85 -5.76
N ASP A 12 17.92 -17.06 -4.82
CA ASP A 12 17.52 -17.14 -3.41
C ASP A 12 16.02 -16.78 -3.29
N PRO A 13 15.21 -17.50 -2.48
CA PRO A 13 13.85 -17.10 -2.14
C PRO A 13 13.67 -15.61 -1.78
N ALA A 14 14.62 -15.00 -1.08
CA ALA A 14 14.60 -13.59 -0.73
C ALA A 14 14.80 -12.69 -1.96
N GLU A 15 15.67 -13.07 -2.89
CA GLU A 15 15.88 -12.35 -4.16
C GLU A 15 14.65 -12.40 -5.07
N VAL A 16 14.01 -13.57 -5.16
CA VAL A 16 12.76 -13.73 -5.92
C VAL A 16 11.66 -12.84 -5.38
N TRP A 17 11.59 -12.68 -4.06
CA TRP A 17 10.63 -11.78 -3.43
C TRP A 17 10.95 -10.31 -3.69
N ALA A 18 12.19 -9.88 -3.48
CA ALA A 18 12.61 -8.51 -3.77
C ALA A 18 12.35 -8.14 -5.24
N ALA A 19 12.58 -9.09 -6.15
CA ALA A 19 12.25 -8.94 -7.56
C ALA A 19 10.73 -8.80 -7.80
N LEU A 20 9.87 -9.50 -7.05
CA LEU A 20 8.41 -9.36 -7.13
C LEU A 20 7.95 -7.98 -6.67
N GLU A 21 8.43 -7.49 -5.54
CA GLU A 21 8.09 -6.14 -5.04
C GLU A 21 8.48 -5.08 -6.06
N GLN A 22 9.70 -5.17 -6.60
CA GLN A 22 10.18 -4.23 -7.60
C GLN A 22 9.37 -4.32 -8.90
N ALA A 23 9.03 -5.54 -9.35
CA ALA A 23 8.22 -5.75 -10.54
C ALA A 23 6.80 -5.20 -10.38
N CYS A 24 6.17 -5.41 -9.21
CA CYS A 24 4.88 -4.78 -8.87
C CYS A 24 4.99 -3.24 -8.94
N LYS A 25 6.05 -2.66 -8.39
CA LYS A 25 6.27 -1.20 -8.43
C LYS A 25 6.44 -0.68 -9.87
N GLU A 26 7.23 -1.37 -10.69
CA GLU A 26 7.46 -1.00 -12.11
C GLU A 26 6.18 -1.09 -12.96
N LEU A 27 5.30 -2.06 -12.65
CA LEU A 27 4.00 -2.22 -13.30
C LEU A 27 2.91 -1.32 -12.72
N GLY A 28 3.22 -0.53 -11.68
CA GLY A 28 2.26 0.35 -11.03
C GLY A 28 1.23 -0.37 -10.16
N TYR A 29 1.51 -1.61 -9.74
CA TYR A 29 0.64 -2.35 -8.83
C TYR A 29 0.77 -1.81 -7.40
N GLY A 30 -0.31 -1.21 -6.91
CA GLY A 30 -0.43 -0.80 -5.51
C GLY A 30 -0.65 -1.99 -4.56
N LEU A 31 -0.59 -1.72 -3.25
CA LEU A 31 -0.80 -2.72 -2.19
C LEU A 31 -2.11 -3.50 -2.36
N ASP A 32 -3.19 -2.82 -2.75
CA ASP A 32 -4.50 -3.43 -2.96
C ASP A 32 -4.46 -4.50 -4.07
N LYS A 33 -3.75 -4.23 -5.18
CA LYS A 33 -3.59 -5.19 -6.28
C LYS A 33 -2.65 -6.33 -5.90
N MET A 34 -1.60 -6.06 -5.12
CA MET A 34 -0.72 -7.08 -4.58
C MET A 34 -1.49 -8.05 -3.67
N ALA A 35 -2.33 -7.54 -2.77
CA ALA A 35 -3.17 -8.36 -1.90
C ALA A 35 -4.11 -9.28 -2.73
N GLU A 36 -4.72 -8.76 -3.78
CA GLU A 36 -5.59 -9.54 -4.68
C GLU A 36 -4.84 -10.73 -5.31
N MET A 37 -3.62 -10.51 -5.82
CA MET A 37 -2.81 -11.57 -6.44
C MET A 37 -2.29 -12.61 -5.44
N LEU A 38 -2.09 -12.21 -4.18
CA LEU A 38 -1.58 -13.08 -3.11
C LEU A 38 -2.68 -13.87 -2.41
N ARG A 39 -3.96 -13.52 -2.57
CA ARG A 39 -5.08 -14.29 -2.00
C ARG A 39 -5.18 -15.69 -2.59
N PRO A 40 -5.80 -16.65 -1.88
CA PRO A 40 -6.09 -17.98 -2.42
C PRO A 40 -6.87 -17.88 -3.74
N GLY A 41 -6.39 -18.54 -4.79
CA GLY A 41 -6.98 -18.47 -6.14
C GLY A 41 -6.52 -17.27 -6.98
N GLY A 42 -5.79 -16.32 -6.38
CA GLY A 42 -5.12 -15.23 -7.07
C GLY A 42 -4.05 -15.77 -8.04
N ARG A 43 -3.90 -15.08 -9.17
CA ARG A 43 -2.93 -15.43 -10.20
C ARG A 43 -2.00 -14.25 -10.43
N TYR A 44 -0.71 -14.53 -10.55
CA TYR A 44 0.26 -13.53 -10.99
C TYR A 44 0.05 -13.25 -12.48
N ALA A 45 0.06 -11.98 -12.85
CA ALA A 45 0.01 -11.57 -14.25
C ALA A 45 1.25 -12.12 -15.00
N GLN A 46 1.10 -12.47 -16.28
CA GLN A 46 2.20 -13.03 -17.06
C GLN A 46 3.37 -12.04 -17.18
N GLU A 47 3.06 -10.76 -17.37
CA GLU A 47 4.03 -9.65 -17.41
C GLU A 47 4.83 -9.52 -16.10
N LEU A 48 4.17 -9.72 -14.95
CA LEU A 48 4.79 -9.68 -13.63
C LEU A 48 5.79 -10.83 -13.47
N ILE A 49 5.37 -12.05 -13.80
CA ILE A 49 6.23 -13.23 -13.75
C ILE A 49 7.43 -13.09 -14.71
N ALA A 50 7.19 -12.62 -15.94
CA ALA A 50 8.25 -12.38 -16.91
C ALA A 50 9.28 -11.35 -16.41
N LEU A 51 8.84 -10.31 -15.69
CA LEU A 51 9.71 -9.30 -15.13
C LEU A 51 10.51 -9.83 -13.93
N VAL A 52 9.89 -10.65 -13.07
CA VAL A 52 10.59 -11.34 -11.97
C VAL A 52 11.64 -12.31 -12.51
N MET A 53 11.31 -13.10 -13.54
CA MET A 53 12.25 -13.99 -14.20
C MET A 53 13.46 -13.24 -14.78
N ARG A 54 13.22 -12.10 -15.45
CA ARG A 54 14.29 -11.23 -15.96
C ARG A 54 15.19 -10.70 -14.85
N LYS A 55 14.61 -10.29 -13.71
CA LYS A 55 15.34 -9.73 -12.58
C LYS A 55 16.15 -10.78 -11.81
N THR A 56 15.64 -11.99 -11.71
CA THR A 56 16.27 -13.11 -10.99
C THR A 56 17.19 -13.96 -11.87
N ASN A 57 17.31 -13.60 -13.16
CA ASN A 57 18.00 -14.39 -14.18
C ASN A 57 17.55 -15.87 -14.22
N CYS A 58 16.32 -16.13 -13.81
CA CYS A 58 15.76 -17.48 -13.72
C CYS A 58 14.82 -17.73 -14.89
N SER A 59 15.18 -18.70 -15.73
CA SER A 59 14.36 -19.10 -16.89
C SER A 59 13.27 -20.13 -16.54
N ASP A 60 13.29 -20.66 -15.31
CA ASP A 60 12.31 -21.64 -14.84
C ASP A 60 11.13 -20.94 -14.15
N GLU A 61 10.06 -20.72 -14.93
CA GLU A 61 8.82 -20.12 -14.44
C GLU A 61 8.18 -20.95 -13.31
N ALA A 62 8.22 -22.28 -13.41
CA ALA A 62 7.61 -23.17 -12.43
C ALA A 62 8.35 -23.07 -11.08
N LYS A 63 9.68 -22.93 -11.11
CA LYS A 63 10.49 -22.68 -9.92
C LYS A 63 10.15 -21.34 -9.28
N ILE A 64 10.09 -20.25 -10.05
CA ILE A 64 9.69 -18.93 -9.54
C ILE A 64 8.30 -18.98 -8.91
N ARG A 65 7.31 -19.58 -9.60
CA ARG A 65 5.95 -19.73 -9.07
C ARG A 65 5.93 -20.50 -7.75
N ARG A 66 6.65 -21.63 -7.65
CA ARG A 66 6.75 -22.41 -6.41
C ARG A 66 7.33 -21.60 -5.26
N MET A 67 8.38 -20.81 -5.52
CA MET A 67 9.02 -19.96 -4.51
C MET A 67 8.09 -18.83 -4.03
N LEU A 68 7.35 -18.22 -4.96
CA LEU A 68 6.33 -17.21 -4.65
C LEU A 68 5.14 -17.82 -3.89
N ASP A 69 4.66 -18.98 -4.31
CA ASP A 69 3.55 -19.69 -3.67
C ASP A 69 3.90 -20.15 -2.25
N ALA A 70 5.15 -20.58 -2.02
CA ALA A 70 5.64 -20.95 -0.70
C ALA A 70 5.65 -19.76 0.29
N GLN A 71 5.97 -18.56 -0.20
CA GLN A 71 6.02 -17.35 0.62
C GLN A 71 4.66 -16.62 0.70
N ARG A 72 3.71 -16.95 -0.19
CA ARG A 72 2.41 -16.27 -0.35
C ARG A 72 1.67 -16.01 0.98
N PRO A 73 1.55 -16.95 1.94
CA PRO A 73 0.80 -16.70 3.18
C PRO A 73 1.42 -15.60 4.06
N GLN A 74 2.75 -15.60 4.17
CA GLN A 74 3.48 -14.61 4.97
C GLN A 74 3.34 -13.22 4.34
N LEU A 75 3.46 -13.16 3.03
CA LEU A 75 3.38 -11.93 2.24
C LEU A 75 1.98 -11.33 2.25
N LEU A 76 0.96 -12.16 2.11
CA LEU A 76 -0.43 -11.72 2.22
C LEU A 76 -0.67 -11.05 3.58
N THR A 77 -0.18 -11.66 4.65
CA THR A 77 -0.30 -11.10 6.02
C THR A 77 0.38 -9.74 6.13
N SER A 78 1.60 -9.59 5.61
CA SER A 78 2.33 -8.31 5.61
C SER A 78 1.62 -7.25 4.78
N VAL A 79 1.20 -7.56 3.55
CA VAL A 79 0.49 -6.61 2.68
C VAL A 79 -0.84 -6.19 3.28
N GLU A 80 -1.63 -7.11 3.84
CA GLU A 80 -2.89 -6.78 4.50
C GLU A 80 -2.68 -5.93 5.76
N THR A 81 -1.59 -6.13 6.48
CA THR A 81 -1.22 -5.29 7.63
C THR A 81 -0.93 -3.87 7.18
N LEU A 82 -0.12 -3.69 6.13
CA LEU A 82 0.18 -2.38 5.54
C LEU A 82 -1.08 -1.67 5.03
N ILE A 83 -2.00 -2.41 4.40
CA ILE A 83 -3.30 -1.84 3.97
C ILE A 83 -4.08 -1.36 5.19
N LYS A 84 -4.20 -2.18 6.24
CA LYS A 84 -4.91 -1.79 7.48
C LYS A 84 -4.27 -0.58 8.16
N GLU A 85 -2.95 -0.50 8.20
CA GLU A 85 -2.22 0.65 8.75
C GLU A 85 -2.46 1.92 7.93
N ARG A 86 -2.42 1.83 6.59
CA ARG A 86 -2.75 2.95 5.70
C ARG A 86 -4.14 3.49 5.96
N GLU A 87 -5.13 2.60 6.09
CA GLU A 87 -6.51 3.01 6.33
C GLU A 87 -6.71 3.56 7.74
N ARG A 88 -6.07 2.96 8.77
CA ARG A 88 -6.07 3.52 10.14
C ARG A 88 -5.46 4.91 10.21
N ALA A 89 -4.34 5.14 9.51
CA ALA A 89 -3.68 6.44 9.46
C ALA A 89 -4.58 7.50 8.85
N LYS A 90 -5.24 7.19 7.73
CA LYS A 90 -6.24 8.08 7.10
C LYS A 90 -7.40 8.41 8.05
N THR A 91 -7.99 7.40 8.70
CA THR A 91 -9.09 7.63 9.64
C THR A 91 -8.66 8.47 10.85
N ALA A 92 -7.45 8.24 11.38
CA ALA A 92 -6.92 9.01 12.50
C ALA A 92 -6.66 10.48 12.14
N GLU A 93 -6.09 10.73 10.94
CA GLU A 93 -5.88 12.08 10.41
C GLU A 93 -7.21 12.80 10.21
N GLU A 94 -8.19 12.15 9.58
CA GLU A 94 -9.53 12.72 9.38
C GLU A 94 -10.23 13.00 10.71
N ALA A 95 -10.15 12.10 11.68
CA ALA A 95 -10.70 12.33 13.02
C ALA A 95 -9.99 13.47 13.76
N ALA A 96 -8.68 13.65 13.56
CA ALA A 96 -7.96 14.80 14.12
C ALA A 96 -8.40 16.12 13.48
N VAL A 97 -8.57 16.13 12.14
CA VAL A 97 -9.08 17.29 11.40
C VAL A 97 -10.51 17.62 11.82
N GLN A 98 -11.40 16.63 11.96
CA GLN A 98 -12.77 16.83 12.45
C GLN A 98 -12.80 17.46 13.85
N ARG A 99 -11.96 16.96 14.77
CA ARG A 99 -11.84 17.55 16.12
C ARG A 99 -11.38 19.00 16.07
N LYS A 100 -10.42 19.30 15.20
CA LYS A 100 -9.88 20.64 14.99
C LYS A 100 -10.93 21.59 14.41
N LEU A 101 -11.66 21.16 13.38
CA LEU A 101 -12.74 21.92 12.76
C LEU A 101 -13.86 22.25 13.76
N LYS A 102 -14.22 21.31 14.64
CA LYS A 102 -15.16 21.54 15.74
C LYS A 102 -14.59 22.53 16.76
N ALA A 103 -13.35 22.37 17.19
CA ALA A 103 -12.72 23.24 18.19
C ALA A 103 -12.54 24.70 17.72
N VAL A 104 -12.28 24.92 16.43
CA VAL A 104 -12.17 26.28 15.85
C VAL A 104 -13.54 26.98 15.79
N GLY A 105 -14.65 26.24 15.96
CA GLY A 105 -15.96 26.83 16.27
C GLY A 105 -16.64 27.61 15.13
N ARG A 106 -16.22 27.42 13.87
CA ARG A 106 -16.79 28.18 12.74
C ARG A 106 -18.23 27.81 12.39
N CYS A 107 -18.70 26.63 12.79
CA CYS A 107 -20.10 26.25 12.62
C CYS A 107 -20.79 26.29 14.00
N PRO A 108 -21.61 27.32 14.30
CA PRO A 108 -22.26 27.46 15.60
C PRO A 108 -23.34 26.40 15.86
N MET A 109 -23.73 25.65 14.83
CA MET A 109 -24.72 24.57 14.90
C MET A 109 -24.07 23.18 15.01
N ASP A 110 -22.74 23.10 15.13
CA ASP A 110 -21.98 21.85 15.24
C ASP A 110 -22.25 20.81 14.14
N PHE A 111 -22.63 21.27 12.95
CA PHE A 111 -22.78 20.40 11.78
C PHE A 111 -21.47 19.67 11.47
N GLU A 112 -21.60 18.43 11.00
CA GLU A 112 -20.47 17.63 10.55
C GLU A 112 -19.72 18.31 9.40
N TRP A 113 -18.40 18.18 9.36
CA TRP A 113 -17.60 18.74 8.29
C TRP A 113 -17.35 17.69 7.22
N LEU A 114 -17.77 17.99 6.00
CA LEU A 114 -17.61 17.14 4.83
C LEU A 114 -16.35 17.55 4.09
N ARG A 115 -15.50 16.56 3.75
CA ARG A 115 -14.31 16.81 2.93
C ARG A 115 -14.74 17.15 1.51
N VAL A 116 -14.17 18.22 0.97
CA VAL A 116 -14.38 18.69 -0.40
C VAL A 116 -13.03 19.05 -1.01
N ASP A 117 -12.99 19.31 -2.32
CA ASP A 117 -11.73 19.68 -2.98
C ASP A 117 -11.09 20.91 -2.31
N GLY A 118 -9.86 20.71 -1.81
CA GLY A 118 -9.05 21.74 -1.14
C GLY A 118 -9.48 22.15 0.27
N GLY A 119 -10.44 21.46 0.89
CA GLY A 119 -10.84 21.76 2.26
C GLY A 119 -12.08 21.03 2.77
N TRP A 120 -12.85 21.74 3.59
CA TRP A 120 -13.94 21.18 4.39
C TRP A 120 -15.14 22.12 4.37
N ARG A 121 -16.34 21.57 4.14
CA ARG A 121 -17.60 22.31 4.17
C ARG A 121 -18.50 21.73 5.23
N CYS A 122 -19.15 22.55 6.05
CA CYS A 122 -20.12 22.01 7.03
C CYS A 122 -21.33 21.40 6.30
N ALA A 123 -21.98 20.40 6.89
CA ALA A 123 -23.13 19.71 6.31
C ALA A 123 -24.34 20.64 6.05
N GLY A 124 -24.43 21.76 6.79
CA GLY A 124 -25.39 22.83 6.52
C GLY A 124 -25.07 23.68 5.28
N GLY A 125 -23.91 23.49 4.65
CA GLY A 125 -23.50 24.15 3.41
C GLY A 125 -22.94 25.57 3.56
N SER A 126 -23.19 26.26 4.67
CA SER A 126 -22.90 27.68 4.85
C SER A 126 -21.45 28.03 5.21
N HIS A 127 -20.68 27.08 5.77
CA HIS A 127 -19.31 27.34 6.24
C HIS A 127 -18.30 26.48 5.49
N TYR A 128 -17.14 27.05 5.20
CA TYR A 128 -16.03 26.41 4.51
C TYR A 128 -14.69 26.75 5.18
N MET A 129 -13.77 25.80 5.23
CA MET A 129 -12.39 25.97 5.68
C MET A 129 -11.44 25.28 4.71
N THR A 130 -10.38 25.96 4.29
CA THR A 130 -9.34 25.32 3.46
C THR A 130 -8.49 24.37 4.31
N ASP A 131 -7.85 23.38 3.70
CA ASP A 131 -6.89 22.51 4.41
C ASP A 131 -5.77 23.33 5.09
N ALA A 132 -5.34 24.43 4.46
CA ALA A 132 -4.36 25.34 5.03
C ALA A 132 -4.87 26.05 6.29
N ASP A 133 -6.13 26.49 6.32
CA ASP A 133 -6.73 27.13 7.50
C ASP A 133 -6.84 26.14 8.66
N VAL A 134 -7.29 24.92 8.36
CA VAL A 134 -7.36 23.85 9.36
C VAL A 134 -5.97 23.58 9.92
N ASN A 135 -4.93 23.49 9.10
CA ASN A 135 -3.58 23.21 9.57
C ASN A 135 -2.97 24.34 10.41
N LYS A 136 -3.26 25.61 10.09
CA LYS A 136 -2.72 26.79 10.79
C LYS A 136 -3.33 27.05 12.16
N CYS A 137 -4.56 26.61 12.41
CA CYS A 137 -5.16 26.77 13.74
C CYS A 137 -4.38 25.93 14.76
N SER A 138 -3.73 26.53 15.75
CA SER A 138 -3.22 25.76 16.90
C SER A 138 -4.37 25.62 17.91
N ILE A 139 -4.60 24.41 18.42
CA ILE A 139 -5.56 24.13 19.50
C ILE A 139 -4.79 23.90 20.79
#